data_AF-A0A0B7MP73-F1
#
_entry.id   AF-A0A0B7MP73-F1
#
_cell.length_a   1.000
_cell.length_b   1.000
_cell.length_c   1.000
_cell.angle_alpha   90.00
_cell.angle_beta   90.00
_cell.angle_gamma   90.00
#
_symmetry.space_group_name_H-M   'P 1'
#
loop_
_entity.id
_entity.type
_entity.pdbx_description
1 polymer ?
#
loop_
_entity_poly.entity_id
_entity_poly.type
_entity_poly.pdbx_seq_one_letter_code
_entity_poly.pdbx_strand_id
1 'polypeptide(L)'
;MVSKEKTGFICDGQLLIYIVYSSEDFEDLWGGGLNEYKDFLLARQREFQQWQEEHFGAWIVLVPFDKHDYSDWLKKNPIRRYYRDKHASWALWVAQNPKHLENIRARHPLQHYILKDESLKALLFGWFLPVIVPNASSMRLLKRPLPQDLIYQIRQEIISQILQPLPDFRRTSYLRGSGVTILPGDRLVYPNVIDRISEQIEQSLITTQENTSPSYINISDSNHISINPYWCYPRIAILCLPLLILGCAFDCETVTVRLSRAECSDLPLKIWKDYFHNFDVELYPGRGADFAIAGFTKHIHNEIKRDLPLDKELSQPQRPEYIMRIK
;
A
#
# COMPACT_ATOMS: atom_id res chain seq x y z
N MET A 1 -8.23 -27.67 0.05
CA MET A 1 -8.53 -26.22 -0.01
C MET A 1 -9.84 -25.99 0.70
N VAL A 2 -9.80 -25.42 1.91
CA VAL A 2 -11.00 -25.15 2.73
C VAL A 2 -11.80 -24.03 2.07
N SER A 3 -13.00 -24.32 1.58
CA SER A 3 -13.91 -23.31 1.06
C SER A 3 -14.29 -22.35 2.19
N LYS A 4 -13.86 -21.09 2.11
CA LYS A 4 -14.08 -20.07 3.13
C LYS A 4 -15.59 -19.89 3.38
N GLU A 5 -16.00 -20.22 4.59
CA GLU A 5 -17.32 -19.89 5.12
C GLU A 5 -17.51 -18.37 5.14
N LYS A 6 -18.66 -17.89 4.68
CA LYS A 6 -19.14 -16.50 4.87
C LYS A 6 -19.82 -16.37 6.24
N THR A 7 -19.22 -16.88 7.31
CA THR A 7 -19.88 -17.01 8.62
C THR A 7 -19.68 -15.78 9.49
N GLY A 8 -20.77 -15.17 9.96
CA GLY A 8 -20.76 -14.23 11.09
C GLY A 8 -20.77 -12.73 10.75
N PHE A 9 -21.24 -12.36 9.57
CA PHE A 9 -21.68 -10.99 9.25
C PHE A 9 -23.13 -11.04 8.77
N ILE A 10 -23.95 -10.08 9.22
CA ILE A 10 -25.31 -9.90 8.69
C ILE A 10 -25.73 -8.44 8.81
N CYS A 11 -26.33 -7.92 7.74
CA CYS A 11 -26.92 -6.59 7.71
C CYS A 11 -28.44 -6.72 7.54
N ASP A 12 -29.23 -6.05 8.39
CA ASP A 12 -30.69 -5.99 8.26
C ASP A 12 -31.19 -4.66 7.66
N GLY A 13 -30.26 -3.86 7.12
CA GLY A 13 -30.50 -2.54 6.54
C GLY A 13 -30.27 -1.39 7.52
N GLN A 14 -30.41 -1.62 8.84
CA GLN A 14 -30.13 -0.62 9.87
C GLN A 14 -28.95 -1.01 10.74
N LEU A 15 -28.78 -2.30 11.01
CA LEU A 15 -27.74 -2.86 11.86
C LEU A 15 -26.77 -3.69 11.01
N LEU A 16 -25.48 -3.45 11.17
CA LEU A 16 -24.42 -4.32 10.70
C LEU A 16 -23.91 -5.14 11.89
N ILE A 17 -24.20 -6.43 11.90
CA ILE A 17 -23.92 -7.32 13.02
C ILE A 17 -22.67 -8.13 12.72
N TYR A 18 -21.73 -8.11 13.67
CA TYR A 18 -20.46 -8.81 13.60
C TYR A 18 -20.29 -9.73 14.82
N ILE A 19 -20.08 -11.02 14.55
CA ILE A 19 -19.80 -12.01 15.59
C ILE A 19 -18.32 -12.01 15.93
N VAL A 20 -18.03 -11.94 17.22
CA VAL A 20 -16.68 -12.02 17.77
C VAL A 20 -16.50 -13.38 18.41
N TYR A 21 -15.40 -14.06 18.09
CA TYR A 21 -15.05 -15.36 18.67
C TYR A 21 -13.81 -15.19 19.54
N SER A 22 -13.80 -15.81 20.72
CA SER A 22 -12.58 -15.95 21.53
C SER A 22 -11.60 -16.93 20.87
N SER A 23 -10.37 -17.03 21.41
CA SER A 23 -9.41 -18.06 21.00
C SER A 23 -9.95 -19.46 21.26
N GLU A 24 -10.62 -19.64 22.38
CA GLU A 24 -11.21 -20.91 22.82
C GLU A 24 -12.37 -21.31 21.91
N ASP A 25 -13.26 -20.36 21.57
CA ASP A 25 -14.33 -20.60 20.59
C ASP A 25 -13.75 -20.99 19.23
N PHE A 26 -12.66 -20.33 18.83
CA PHE A 26 -12.01 -20.61 17.56
C PHE A 26 -11.41 -22.01 17.51
N GLU A 27 -10.68 -22.39 18.56
CA GLU A 27 -10.11 -23.73 18.70
C GLU A 27 -11.21 -24.81 18.71
N ASP A 28 -12.30 -24.59 19.47
CA ASP A 28 -13.43 -25.50 19.54
C ASP A 28 -14.16 -25.68 18.19
N LEU A 29 -14.31 -24.61 17.42
CA LEU A 29 -15.07 -24.61 16.17
C LEU A 29 -14.25 -25.05 14.95
N TRP A 30 -12.99 -24.65 14.87
CA TRP A 30 -12.14 -24.82 13.68
C TRP A 30 -10.84 -25.58 13.93
N GLY A 31 -10.49 -25.93 15.18
CA GLY A 31 -9.38 -26.85 15.50
C GLY A 31 -7.97 -26.30 15.21
N GLY A 32 -7.79 -24.97 15.30
CA GLY A 32 -6.50 -24.29 15.07
C GLY A 32 -5.88 -23.70 16.34
N GLY A 33 -4.60 -23.34 16.28
CA GLY A 33 -3.88 -22.72 17.38
C GLY A 33 -3.94 -21.19 17.38
N LEU A 34 -3.16 -20.57 18.27
CA LEU A 34 -3.11 -19.11 18.43
C LEU A 34 -2.72 -18.36 17.15
N ASN A 35 -1.84 -18.94 16.33
CA ASN A 35 -1.40 -18.30 15.08
C ASN A 35 -2.52 -18.28 14.04
N GLU A 36 -3.23 -19.40 13.89
CA GLU A 36 -4.39 -19.52 13.02
C GLU A 36 -5.52 -18.59 13.48
N TYR A 37 -5.71 -18.46 14.79
CA TYR A 37 -6.67 -17.50 15.37
C TYR A 37 -6.31 -16.04 15.04
N LYS A 38 -5.04 -15.65 15.16
CA LYS A 38 -4.58 -14.30 14.77
C LYS A 38 -4.82 -14.01 13.29
N ASP A 39 -4.55 -15.00 12.42
CA ASP A 39 -4.85 -14.88 10.98
C ASP A 39 -6.36 -14.78 10.70
N PHE A 40 -7.16 -15.56 11.44
CA PHE A 40 -8.62 -15.48 11.40
C PHE A 40 -9.13 -14.08 11.80
N LEU A 41 -8.61 -13.49 12.89
CA LEU A 41 -8.99 -12.15 13.33
C LEU A 41 -8.70 -11.09 12.25
N LEU A 42 -7.53 -11.15 11.61
CA LEU A 42 -7.17 -10.21 10.55
C LEU A 42 -8.01 -10.40 9.28
N ALA A 43 -8.32 -11.64 8.90
CA ALA A 43 -9.21 -11.92 7.78
C ALA A 43 -10.60 -11.33 8.05
N ARG A 44 -11.13 -11.54 9.26
CA ARG A 44 -12.42 -11.00 9.72
C ARG A 44 -12.40 -9.49 9.77
N GLN A 45 -11.31 -8.85 10.17
CA GLN A 45 -11.20 -7.40 10.18
C GLN A 45 -11.27 -6.82 8.75
N ARG A 46 -10.56 -7.41 7.78
CA ARG A 46 -10.61 -6.95 6.38
C ARG A 46 -12.02 -7.11 5.80
N GLU A 47 -12.66 -8.24 6.08
CA GLU A 47 -14.05 -8.46 5.68
C GLU A 47 -14.98 -7.44 6.35
N PHE A 48 -14.83 -7.19 7.65
CA PHE A 48 -15.62 -6.19 8.36
C PHE A 48 -15.50 -4.79 7.76
N GLN A 49 -14.29 -4.36 7.39
CA GLN A 49 -14.07 -3.07 6.73
C GLN A 49 -14.81 -2.99 5.39
N GLN A 50 -14.76 -4.05 4.58
CA GLN A 50 -15.52 -4.13 3.33
C GLN A 50 -17.04 -3.99 3.59
N TRP A 51 -17.57 -4.70 4.58
CA TRP A 51 -18.99 -4.60 4.94
C TRP A 51 -19.38 -3.21 5.46
N GLN A 52 -18.50 -2.53 6.19
CA GLN A 52 -18.73 -1.15 6.63
C GLN A 52 -18.83 -0.16 5.46
N GLU A 53 -18.01 -0.35 4.43
CA GLU A 53 -18.03 0.46 3.20
C GLU A 53 -19.29 0.17 2.38
N GLU A 54 -19.65 -1.11 2.20
CA GLU A 54 -20.85 -1.54 1.47
C GLU A 54 -22.16 -1.10 2.15
N HIS A 55 -22.16 -1.02 3.49
CA HIS A 55 -23.32 -0.65 4.31
C HIS A 55 -23.09 0.64 5.09
N PHE A 56 -22.56 1.66 4.41
CA PHE A 56 -22.32 2.97 5.01
C PHE A 56 -23.58 3.53 5.67
N GLY A 57 -23.48 3.90 6.95
CA GLY A 57 -24.58 4.43 7.75
C GLY A 57 -25.33 3.39 8.60
N ALA A 58 -25.04 2.09 8.45
CA ALA A 58 -25.56 1.06 9.36
C ALA A 58 -24.89 1.13 10.74
N TRP A 59 -25.67 0.88 11.80
CA TRP A 59 -25.17 0.80 13.17
C TRP A 59 -24.46 -0.52 13.41
N ILE A 60 -23.20 -0.45 13.82
CA ILE A 60 -22.39 -1.64 14.08
C ILE A 60 -22.77 -2.25 15.43
N VAL A 61 -23.13 -3.54 15.42
CA VAL A 61 -23.43 -4.31 16.63
C VAL A 61 -22.50 -5.50 16.74
N LEU A 62 -21.72 -5.50 17.82
CA LEU A 62 -20.77 -6.56 18.14
C LEU A 62 -21.42 -7.60 19.06
N VAL A 63 -21.42 -8.86 18.65
CA VAL A 63 -22.03 -9.97 19.39
C VAL A 63 -20.95 -11.01 19.70
N PRO A 64 -20.49 -11.12 20.96
CA PRO A 64 -19.62 -12.22 21.37
C PRO A 64 -20.32 -13.55 21.16
N PHE A 65 -19.62 -14.54 20.60
CA PHE A 65 -20.15 -15.89 20.45
C PHE A 65 -20.34 -16.53 21.83
N ASP A 66 -21.50 -17.17 22.04
CA ASP A 66 -21.77 -17.92 23.26
C ASP A 66 -22.27 -19.30 22.87
N LYS A 67 -21.41 -20.30 23.05
CA LYS A 67 -21.67 -21.70 22.68
C LYS A 67 -22.94 -22.26 23.34
N HIS A 68 -23.22 -21.89 24.60
CA HIS A 68 -24.37 -22.41 25.35
C HIS A 68 -25.67 -21.79 24.83
N ASP A 69 -25.70 -20.45 24.72
CA ASP A 69 -26.86 -19.72 24.20
C ASP A 69 -27.17 -20.10 22.76
N TYR A 70 -26.14 -20.23 21.93
CA TYR A 70 -26.25 -20.69 20.55
C TYR A 70 -26.85 -22.10 20.46
N SER A 71 -26.36 -23.03 21.29
CA SER A 71 -26.85 -24.41 21.32
C SER A 71 -28.31 -24.49 21.75
N ASP A 72 -28.71 -23.70 22.74
CA ASP A 72 -30.09 -23.64 23.21
C ASP A 72 -31.02 -22.97 22.20
N TRP A 73 -30.55 -21.93 21.51
CA TRP A 73 -31.25 -21.33 20.40
C TRP A 73 -31.48 -22.32 19.25
N LEU A 74 -30.50 -23.15 18.91
CA LEU A 74 -30.64 -24.21 17.89
C LEU A 74 -31.61 -25.32 18.28
N LYS A 75 -31.73 -25.63 19.58
CA LYS A 75 -32.75 -26.58 20.08
C LYS A 75 -34.16 -25.99 19.93
N LYS A 76 -34.32 -24.70 20.22
CA LYS A 76 -35.58 -23.97 20.08
C LYS A 76 -35.95 -23.68 18.62
N ASN A 77 -34.97 -23.61 17.72
CA ASN A 77 -35.15 -23.30 16.29
C ASN A 77 -34.57 -24.40 15.38
N PRO A 78 -35.12 -25.62 15.40
CA PRO A 78 -34.51 -26.77 14.70
C PRO A 78 -34.37 -26.58 13.19
N ILE A 79 -35.28 -25.82 12.55
CA ILE A 79 -35.24 -25.52 11.10
C ILE A 79 -34.00 -24.69 10.73
N ARG A 80 -33.51 -23.84 11.64
CA ARG A 80 -32.34 -22.97 11.38
C ARG A 80 -31.00 -23.72 11.38
N ARG A 81 -31.00 -25.01 11.74
CA ARG A 81 -29.80 -25.88 11.61
C ARG A 81 -29.36 -26.04 10.16
N TYR A 82 -30.28 -25.93 9.21
CA TYR A 82 -30.03 -26.09 7.78
C TYR A 82 -29.69 -24.76 7.08
N TYR A 83 -29.67 -23.65 7.81
CA TYR A 83 -29.33 -22.36 7.22
C TYR A 83 -27.84 -22.29 6.90
N ARG A 84 -27.50 -21.64 5.79
CA ARG A 84 -26.13 -21.49 5.32
C ARG A 84 -25.25 -20.74 6.32
N ASP A 85 -25.80 -19.75 7.04
CA ASP A 85 -25.13 -19.07 8.14
C ASP A 85 -26.01 -19.02 9.40
N LYS A 86 -25.97 -20.14 10.11
CA LYS A 86 -26.63 -20.35 11.40
C LYS A 86 -26.08 -19.44 12.51
N HIS A 87 -24.80 -19.05 12.47
CA HIS A 87 -24.20 -18.19 13.49
C HIS A 87 -24.69 -16.75 13.32
N ALA A 88 -24.65 -16.20 12.10
CA ALA A 88 -25.19 -14.86 11.83
C ALA A 88 -26.68 -14.75 12.15
N SER A 89 -27.45 -15.80 11.85
CA SER A 89 -28.88 -15.86 12.20
C SER A 89 -29.15 -15.83 13.70
N TRP A 90 -28.29 -16.48 14.50
CA TRP A 90 -28.33 -16.41 15.95
C TRP A 90 -27.94 -15.02 16.46
N ALA A 91 -26.85 -14.45 15.93
CA ALA A 91 -26.38 -13.14 16.32
C ALA A 91 -27.39 -12.02 16.01
N LEU A 92 -28.12 -12.12 14.89
CA LEU A 92 -29.23 -11.22 14.60
C LEU A 92 -30.34 -11.32 15.65
N TRP A 93 -30.72 -12.54 16.02
CA TRP A 93 -31.72 -12.77 17.06
C TRP A 93 -31.28 -12.20 18.42
N VAL A 94 -29.99 -12.36 18.77
CA VAL A 94 -29.40 -11.75 19.98
C VAL A 94 -29.42 -10.22 19.89
N ALA A 95 -28.97 -9.64 18.78
CA ALA A 95 -28.85 -8.20 18.60
C ALA A 95 -30.20 -7.46 18.65
N GLN A 96 -31.27 -8.12 18.23
CA GLN A 96 -32.64 -7.60 18.32
C GLN A 96 -33.16 -7.50 19.76
N ASN A 97 -32.47 -8.09 20.74
CA ASN A 97 -32.81 -8.01 22.16
C ASN A 97 -31.66 -7.40 22.99
N PRO A 98 -31.70 -6.08 23.26
CA PRO A 98 -30.61 -5.37 23.94
C PRO A 98 -30.23 -5.96 25.30
N LYS A 99 -31.21 -6.37 26.12
CA LYS A 99 -30.95 -6.97 27.43
C LYS A 99 -30.25 -8.33 27.32
N HIS A 100 -30.64 -9.13 26.31
CA HIS A 100 -30.01 -10.42 26.05
C HIS A 100 -28.56 -10.24 25.58
N LEU A 101 -28.34 -9.27 24.69
CA LEU A 101 -27.00 -8.91 24.22
C LEU A 101 -26.10 -8.40 25.36
N GLU A 102 -26.61 -7.55 26.26
CA GLU A 102 -25.88 -7.10 27.45
C GLU A 102 -25.47 -8.26 28.35
N ASN A 103 -26.36 -9.23 28.58
CA ASN A 103 -26.06 -10.43 29.37
C ASN A 103 -25.00 -11.32 28.72
N ILE A 104 -24.97 -11.42 27.38
CA ILE A 104 -23.90 -12.12 26.65
C ILE A 104 -22.58 -11.36 26.80
N ARG A 105 -22.59 -10.04 26.59
CA ARG A 105 -21.38 -9.19 26.72
C ARG A 105 -20.79 -9.21 28.14
N ALA A 106 -21.63 -9.28 29.16
CA ALA A 106 -21.19 -9.40 30.54
C ALA A 106 -20.47 -10.73 30.83
N ARG A 107 -20.87 -11.82 30.15
CA ARG A 107 -20.22 -13.14 30.27
C ARG A 107 -18.96 -13.25 29.42
N HIS A 108 -18.91 -12.53 28.30
CA HIS A 108 -17.80 -12.55 27.34
C HIS A 108 -17.29 -11.13 27.10
N PRO A 109 -16.53 -10.54 28.03
CA PRO A 109 -15.96 -9.21 27.90
C PRO A 109 -14.77 -9.23 26.93
N LEU A 110 -15.00 -9.62 25.67
CA LEU A 110 -13.96 -9.68 24.66
C LEU A 110 -13.60 -8.28 24.17
N GLN A 111 -12.32 -7.94 24.24
CA GLN A 111 -11.78 -6.74 23.58
C GLN A 111 -11.61 -7.02 22.09
N HIS A 112 -11.95 -6.04 21.25
CA HIS A 112 -11.56 -6.04 19.85
C HIS A 112 -10.04 -5.84 19.77
N TYR A 113 -9.30 -6.94 19.63
CA TYR A 113 -7.87 -6.84 19.42
C TYR A 113 -7.58 -6.64 17.93
N ILE A 114 -7.16 -5.43 17.57
CA ILE A 114 -6.71 -5.11 16.23
C ILE A 114 -5.19 -5.36 16.18
N LEU A 115 -4.77 -6.45 15.53
CA LEU A 115 -3.37 -6.84 15.33
C LEU A 115 -2.64 -5.90 14.33
N LYS A 116 -2.69 -4.57 14.51
CA LYS A 116 -2.02 -3.63 13.59
C LYS A 116 -0.51 -3.81 13.54
N ASP A 117 0.06 -4.26 14.65
CA ASP A 117 1.47 -4.59 14.88
C ASP A 117 1.93 -5.81 14.06
N GLU A 118 1.02 -6.72 13.73
CA GLU A 118 1.31 -7.89 12.89
C GLU A 118 0.65 -7.82 11.51
N SER A 119 -0.34 -6.93 11.28
CA SER A 119 -1.11 -6.88 10.03
C SER A 119 -0.24 -6.51 8.84
N LEU A 120 -0.12 -7.41 7.86
CA LEU A 120 0.65 -7.16 6.65
C LEU A 120 0.00 -6.05 5.82
N LYS A 121 0.78 -5.04 5.46
CA LYS A 121 0.40 -3.89 4.63
C LYS A 121 1.45 -3.67 3.55
N ALA A 122 0.99 -3.34 2.36
CA ALA A 122 1.81 -2.87 1.26
C ALA A 122 1.32 -1.48 0.83
N LEU A 123 2.23 -0.57 0.49
CA LEU A 123 1.90 0.77 0.02
C LEU A 123 2.86 1.18 -1.10
N LEU A 124 2.31 1.59 -2.25
CA LEU A 124 3.09 2.08 -3.38
C LEU A 124 3.24 3.62 -3.34
N PHE A 125 4.48 4.05 -3.55
CA PHE A 125 4.90 5.44 -3.67
C PHE A 125 5.50 5.71 -5.05
N GLY A 126 5.37 6.95 -5.50
CA GLY A 126 6.21 7.51 -6.55
C GLY A 126 7.26 8.43 -5.93
N TRP A 127 8.55 8.12 -6.15
CA TRP A 127 9.62 9.08 -5.91
C TRP A 127 9.86 9.90 -7.18
N PHE A 128 9.52 11.18 -7.13
CA PHE A 128 9.59 12.11 -8.25
C PHE A 128 11.03 12.57 -8.51
N LEU A 129 11.43 12.60 -9.78
CA LEU A 129 12.76 12.93 -10.26
C LEU A 129 12.61 13.88 -11.46
N PRO A 130 12.58 15.20 -11.22
CA PRO A 130 12.54 16.21 -12.27
C PRO A 130 13.88 16.28 -12.96
N VAL A 131 13.86 16.16 -14.28
CA VAL A 131 15.05 16.08 -15.11
C VAL A 131 14.93 16.99 -16.32
N ILE A 132 16.05 17.57 -16.72
CA ILE A 132 16.22 18.27 -17.99
C ILE A 132 16.72 17.24 -19.01
N VAL A 133 15.89 17.00 -20.02
CA VAL A 133 16.16 16.03 -21.08
C VAL A 133 16.57 16.78 -22.35
N PRO A 134 17.79 16.59 -22.86
CA PRO A 134 18.31 17.40 -23.96
C PRO A 134 17.75 17.00 -25.33
N ASN A 135 17.33 15.74 -25.50
CA ASN A 135 16.86 15.20 -26.76
C ASN A 135 16.04 13.91 -26.58
N ALA A 136 15.39 13.47 -27.66
CA ALA A 136 14.58 12.25 -27.66
C ALA A 136 15.39 10.96 -27.42
N SER A 137 16.67 10.91 -27.79
CA SER A 137 17.51 9.74 -27.60
C SER A 137 17.80 9.50 -26.11
N SER A 138 18.16 10.54 -25.36
CA SER A 138 18.31 10.49 -23.91
C SER A 138 17.03 10.00 -23.23
N MET A 139 15.87 10.52 -23.63
CA MET A 139 14.57 10.08 -23.10
C MET A 139 14.29 8.59 -23.36
N ARG A 140 14.71 8.06 -24.52
CA ARG A 140 14.54 6.62 -24.85
C ARG A 140 15.41 5.73 -23.98
N LEU A 141 16.61 6.19 -23.61
CA LEU A 141 17.52 5.43 -22.76
C LEU A 141 16.96 5.27 -21.35
N LEU A 142 16.31 6.31 -20.81
CA LEU A 142 15.65 6.28 -19.50
C LEU A 142 14.44 5.33 -19.39
N LYS A 143 13.97 4.78 -20.52
CA LYS A 143 12.89 3.76 -20.51
C LYS A 143 13.39 2.35 -20.20
N ARG A 144 14.69 2.12 -20.33
CA ARG A 144 15.27 0.80 -20.12
C ARG A 144 15.18 0.44 -18.64
N PRO A 145 15.16 -0.86 -18.31
CA PRO A 145 15.34 -1.28 -16.93
C PRO A 145 16.60 -0.66 -16.33
N LEU A 146 16.49 -0.23 -15.07
CA LEU A 146 17.59 0.29 -14.29
C LEU A 146 18.62 -0.84 -14.06
N PRO A 147 19.93 -0.54 -14.06
CA PRO A 147 20.94 -1.51 -13.66
C PRO A 147 20.66 -2.07 -12.27
N GLN A 148 20.82 -3.38 -12.08
CA GLN A 148 20.53 -4.02 -10.79
C GLN A 148 21.39 -3.46 -9.64
N ASP A 149 22.65 -3.15 -9.91
CA ASP A 149 23.55 -2.53 -8.93
C ASP A 149 23.03 -1.15 -8.48
N LEU A 150 22.45 -0.37 -9.40
CA LEU A 150 21.84 0.92 -9.09
C LEU A 150 20.63 0.75 -8.17
N ILE A 151 19.75 -0.19 -8.50
CA ILE A 151 18.56 -0.52 -7.68
C ILE A 151 18.98 -0.92 -6.27
N TYR A 152 20.00 -1.78 -6.16
CA TYR A 152 20.53 -2.22 -4.88
C TYR A 152 21.10 -1.04 -4.07
N GLN A 153 21.91 -0.18 -4.69
CA GLN A 153 22.49 0.99 -4.02
C GLN A 153 21.40 1.95 -3.52
N ILE A 154 20.39 2.26 -4.36
CA ILE A 154 19.24 3.09 -3.96
C ILE A 154 18.53 2.49 -2.75
N ARG A 155 18.26 1.18 -2.79
CA ARG A 155 17.58 0.47 -1.71
C ARG A 155 18.38 0.55 -0.40
N GLN A 156 19.68 0.27 -0.45
CA GLN A 156 20.53 0.31 0.74
C GLN A 156 20.63 1.72 1.33
N GLU A 157 20.76 2.75 0.48
CA GLU A 157 20.82 4.13 0.97
C GLU A 157 19.52 4.51 1.70
N ILE A 158 18.36 4.24 1.09
CA ILE A 158 17.05 4.51 1.71
C ILE A 158 16.89 3.74 3.02
N ILE A 159 17.31 2.47 3.06
CA ILE A 159 17.26 1.67 4.29
C ILE A 159 18.14 2.32 5.37
N SER A 160 19.39 2.66 5.04
CA SER A 160 20.35 3.20 5.99
C SER A 160 19.99 4.59 6.54
N GLN A 161 19.30 5.42 5.74
CA GLN A 161 18.97 6.79 6.13
C GLN A 161 17.57 6.90 6.75
N ILE A 162 16.57 6.18 6.21
CA ILE A 162 15.16 6.38 6.56
C ILE A 162 14.61 5.24 7.42
N LEU A 163 14.98 3.98 7.11
CA LEU A 163 14.43 2.77 7.75
C LEU A 163 15.32 2.19 8.86
N GLN A 164 16.54 2.70 9.09
CA GLN A 164 17.52 2.15 10.04
C GLN A 164 16.96 1.76 11.43
N PRO A 165 16.04 2.53 12.06
CA PRO A 165 15.56 2.16 13.40
C PRO A 165 14.44 1.11 13.40
N LEU A 166 14.00 0.63 12.22
CA LEU A 166 12.89 -0.31 12.09
C LEU A 166 13.43 -1.73 11.87
N PRO A 167 12.73 -2.76 12.39
CA PRO A 167 13.16 -4.14 12.21
C PRO A 167 13.03 -4.59 10.75
N ASP A 168 13.90 -5.51 10.34
CA ASP A 168 13.85 -6.14 9.02
C ASP A 168 12.52 -6.85 8.81
N PHE A 169 11.98 -6.72 7.60
CA PHE A 169 10.75 -7.40 7.22
C PHE A 169 10.87 -8.92 7.35
N ARG A 170 9.91 -9.51 8.07
CA ARG A 170 9.70 -10.97 8.14
C ARG A 170 8.24 -11.29 7.99
N ARG A 171 7.93 -12.14 7.02
CA ARG A 171 6.58 -12.62 6.77
C ARG A 171 6.24 -13.79 7.69
N THR A 172 5.10 -13.71 8.36
CA THR A 172 4.59 -14.76 9.26
C THR A 172 3.48 -15.56 8.61
N SER A 173 2.60 -14.89 7.86
CA SER A 173 1.49 -15.53 7.13
C SER A 173 1.10 -14.72 5.88
N TYR A 174 -0.03 -15.06 5.25
CA TYR A 174 -0.61 -14.24 4.18
C TYR A 174 -1.13 -12.88 4.66
N LEU A 175 -1.49 -12.80 5.93
CA LEU A 175 -2.10 -11.62 6.53
C LEU A 175 -1.17 -10.95 7.53
N ARG A 176 -0.07 -11.61 7.91
CA ARG A 176 0.83 -11.16 8.96
C ARG A 176 2.29 -11.07 8.57
N GLY A 177 2.94 -10.05 9.10
CA GLY A 177 4.38 -9.87 9.08
C GLY A 177 4.84 -8.95 10.20
N SER A 178 6.14 -8.82 10.33
CA SER A 178 6.80 -7.90 11.27
C SER A 178 7.86 -7.11 10.53
N GLY A 179 8.19 -5.93 11.03
CA GLY A 179 9.17 -5.07 10.40
C GLY A 179 8.72 -4.53 9.05
N VAL A 180 9.68 -3.96 8.33
CA VAL A 180 9.43 -3.27 7.07
C VAL A 180 10.60 -3.42 6.11
N THR A 181 10.30 -3.35 4.83
CA THR A 181 11.27 -3.31 3.74
C THR A 181 10.77 -2.35 2.67
N ILE A 182 11.70 -1.90 1.84
CA ILE A 182 11.40 -1.08 0.66
C ILE A 182 11.88 -1.80 -0.60
N LEU A 183 11.02 -1.79 -1.61
CA LEU A 183 11.21 -2.47 -2.89
C LEU A 183 11.16 -1.44 -4.03
N PRO A 184 12.31 -1.03 -4.58
CA PRO A 184 12.31 -0.15 -5.73
C PRO A 184 11.78 -0.83 -7.00
N GLY A 185 11.24 -0.05 -7.92
CA GLY A 185 10.90 -0.51 -9.26
C GLY A 185 12.13 -0.76 -10.13
N ASP A 186 11.99 -1.68 -11.07
CA ASP A 186 13.04 -1.99 -12.05
C ASP A 186 13.23 -0.90 -13.12
N ARG A 187 12.40 0.15 -13.14
CA ARG A 187 12.42 1.21 -14.16
C ARG A 187 11.78 2.50 -13.67
N LEU A 188 12.09 3.58 -14.39
CA LEU A 188 11.40 4.86 -14.26
C LEU A 188 10.08 4.88 -15.05
N VAL A 189 9.06 5.52 -14.49
CA VAL A 189 7.72 5.66 -15.10
C VAL A 189 7.25 7.11 -15.04
N TYR A 190 6.13 7.43 -15.67
CA TYR A 190 5.46 8.70 -15.41
C TYR A 190 4.60 8.63 -14.14
N PRO A 191 4.36 9.77 -13.46
CA PRO A 191 3.54 9.83 -12.25
C PRO A 191 2.17 9.14 -12.35
N ASN A 192 1.47 9.31 -13.48
CA ASN A 192 0.13 8.75 -13.69
C ASN A 192 0.09 7.21 -13.72
N VAL A 193 1.24 6.57 -13.92
CA VAL A 193 1.35 5.11 -13.90
C VAL A 193 1.22 4.60 -12.46
N ILE A 194 1.76 5.30 -11.47
CA ILE A 194 1.80 4.87 -10.07
C ILE A 194 0.38 4.62 -9.55
N ASP A 195 -0.52 5.58 -9.75
CA ASP A 195 -1.93 5.45 -9.31
C ASP A 195 -2.58 4.23 -9.97
N ARG A 196 -2.36 4.02 -11.27
CA ARG A 196 -2.98 2.96 -12.07
C ARG A 196 -2.56 1.54 -11.64
N ILE A 197 -1.32 1.36 -11.20
CA ILE A 197 -0.75 0.03 -10.92
C ILE A 197 -0.72 -0.32 -9.43
N SER A 198 -1.00 0.65 -8.55
CA SER A 198 -0.91 0.52 -7.09
C SER A 198 -1.62 -0.71 -6.55
N GLU A 199 -2.94 -0.80 -6.72
CA GLU A 199 -3.76 -1.90 -6.21
C GLU A 199 -3.27 -3.28 -6.70
N GLN A 200 -2.94 -3.38 -7.99
CA GLN A 200 -2.51 -4.65 -8.59
C GLN A 200 -1.18 -5.14 -8.00
N ILE A 201 -0.21 -4.24 -7.83
CA ILE A 201 1.10 -4.59 -7.27
C ILE A 201 0.99 -4.90 -5.78
N GLU A 202 0.27 -4.08 -5.02
CA GLU A 202 0.05 -4.27 -3.59
C GLU A 202 -0.61 -5.63 -3.32
N GLN A 203 -1.66 -5.97 -4.07
CA GLN A 203 -2.35 -7.27 -3.94
C GLN A 203 -1.47 -8.45 -4.33
N SER A 204 -0.69 -8.34 -5.41
CA SER A 204 0.24 -9.40 -5.83
C SER A 204 1.25 -9.75 -4.72
N LEU A 205 1.76 -8.73 -4.02
CA LEU A 205 2.73 -8.94 -2.94
C LEU A 205 2.09 -9.40 -1.64
N ILE A 206 0.87 -8.96 -1.34
CA ILE A 206 0.10 -9.47 -0.20
C ILE A 206 -0.32 -10.94 -0.44
N THR A 207 -0.46 -11.40 -1.68
CA THR A 207 -0.92 -12.77 -1.98
C THR A 207 0.20 -13.78 -2.24
N THR A 208 1.44 -13.35 -2.46
CA THR A 208 2.60 -14.24 -2.64
C THR A 208 3.13 -14.78 -1.31
N GLN A 209 3.45 -16.08 -1.22
CA GLN A 209 3.87 -16.73 0.04
C GLN A 209 5.39 -16.74 0.26
N GLU A 210 6.14 -15.88 -0.43
CA GLU A 210 7.59 -15.85 -0.26
C GLU A 210 7.96 -15.29 1.12
N ASN A 211 8.71 -16.09 1.89
CA ASN A 211 9.18 -15.71 3.24
C ASN A 211 10.13 -14.50 3.22
N THR A 212 10.76 -14.26 2.07
CA THR A 212 11.67 -13.15 1.81
C THR A 212 11.06 -12.23 0.78
N SER A 213 11.16 -10.92 1.01
CA SER A 213 10.69 -9.96 0.02
C SER A 213 11.59 -9.99 -1.23
N PRO A 214 11.05 -9.88 -2.45
CA PRO A 214 11.88 -9.70 -3.64
C PRO A 214 12.72 -8.43 -3.48
N SER A 215 13.86 -8.33 -4.17
CA SER A 215 14.73 -7.16 -4.00
C SER A 215 14.22 -5.89 -4.69
N TYR A 216 13.28 -6.06 -5.62
CA TYR A 216 12.68 -4.99 -6.43
C TYR A 216 11.33 -5.47 -7.01
N ILE A 217 10.53 -4.54 -7.51
CA ILE A 217 9.28 -4.83 -8.22
C ILE A 217 9.48 -4.73 -9.73
N ASN A 218 8.99 -5.72 -10.47
CA ASN A 218 9.02 -5.70 -11.94
C ASN A 218 7.79 -4.94 -12.45
N ILE A 219 8.02 -3.84 -13.18
CA ILE A 219 6.95 -3.05 -13.76
C ILE A 219 6.76 -3.46 -15.23
N SER A 220 5.53 -3.81 -15.61
CA SER A 220 5.21 -4.21 -16.99
C SER A 220 5.64 -3.16 -18.03
N ASP A 221 6.20 -3.62 -19.15
CA ASP A 221 6.59 -2.82 -20.33
C ASP A 221 5.45 -1.98 -20.91
N SER A 222 4.19 -2.38 -20.69
CA SER A 222 3.00 -1.65 -21.14
C SER A 222 2.83 -0.28 -20.45
N ASN A 223 3.55 -0.04 -19.35
CA ASN A 223 3.51 1.18 -18.56
C ASN A 223 4.62 2.19 -18.92
N HIS A 224 5.17 2.09 -20.13
CA HIS A 224 6.32 2.89 -20.54
C HIS A 224 6.01 4.38 -20.71
N ILE A 225 7.06 5.17 -20.50
CA ILE A 225 7.14 6.58 -20.87
C ILE A 225 6.83 6.73 -22.36
N SER A 226 5.73 7.38 -22.74
CA SER A 226 5.47 7.80 -24.12
C SER A 226 6.29 9.04 -24.48
N ILE A 227 6.89 9.04 -25.68
CA ILE A 227 7.57 10.21 -26.24
C ILE A 227 6.69 10.72 -27.36
N ASN A 228 6.17 11.94 -27.21
CA ASN A 228 5.38 12.55 -28.27
C ASN A 228 6.32 13.01 -29.40
N PRO A 229 6.05 12.67 -30.67
CA PRO A 229 6.89 13.06 -31.81
C PRO A 229 6.98 14.58 -32.01
N TYR A 230 6.03 15.35 -31.48
CA TYR A 230 5.99 16.82 -31.60
C TYR A 230 6.75 17.56 -30.49
N TRP A 231 7.50 16.85 -29.64
CA TRP A 231 8.28 17.50 -28.60
C TRP A 231 9.48 18.26 -29.16
N CYS A 232 9.56 19.55 -28.82
CA CYS A 232 10.76 20.34 -28.94
C CYS A 232 11.62 20.11 -27.70
N TYR A 233 12.94 20.01 -27.89
CA TYR A 233 13.92 19.80 -26.83
C TYR A 233 14.95 20.95 -26.81
N PRO A 234 15.63 21.22 -25.68
CA PRO A 234 15.55 20.55 -24.37
C PRO A 234 14.20 20.73 -23.66
N ARG A 235 13.85 19.81 -22.75
CA ARG A 235 12.56 19.80 -22.04
C ARG A 235 12.71 19.34 -20.60
N ILE A 236 11.92 19.91 -19.69
CA ILE A 236 11.77 19.36 -18.34
C ILE A 236 10.70 18.25 -18.31
N ALA A 237 11.10 17.10 -17.77
CA ALA A 237 10.22 15.96 -17.51
C ALA A 237 10.27 15.61 -16.02
N ILE A 238 9.17 15.09 -15.50
CA ILE A 238 9.11 14.55 -14.14
C ILE A 238 8.93 13.05 -14.28
N LEU A 239 9.98 12.31 -13.94
CA LEU A 239 9.99 10.86 -13.90
C LEU A 239 9.74 10.39 -12.48
N CYS A 240 9.26 9.16 -12.33
CA CYS A 240 9.04 8.55 -11.03
C CYS A 240 9.78 7.22 -10.95
N LEU A 241 10.47 6.98 -9.84
CA LEU A 241 10.81 5.63 -9.42
C LEU A 241 9.65 5.10 -8.57
N PRO A 242 8.94 4.04 -8.99
CA PRO A 242 8.01 3.34 -8.11
C PRO A 242 8.76 2.77 -6.91
N LEU A 243 8.26 2.99 -5.70
CA LEU A 243 8.83 2.43 -4.48
C LEU A 243 7.71 1.81 -3.68
N LEU A 244 7.84 0.54 -3.32
CA LEU A 244 6.84 -0.11 -2.50
C LEU A 244 7.38 -0.35 -1.10
N ILE A 245 6.60 0.04 -0.09
CA ILE A 245 6.83 -0.32 1.29
C ILE A 245 6.02 -1.58 1.59
N LEU A 246 6.66 -2.61 2.12
CA LEU A 246 6.02 -3.85 2.56
C LEU A 246 6.41 -4.13 4.01
N GLY A 247 5.44 -4.40 4.86
CA GLY A 247 5.70 -4.56 6.29
C GLY A 247 4.44 -4.77 7.12
N CYS A 248 4.57 -4.69 8.44
CA CYS A 248 3.40 -4.56 9.29
C CYS A 248 2.77 -3.16 9.14
N ALA A 249 1.47 -3.04 9.40
CA ALA A 249 0.71 -1.84 9.11
C ALA A 249 1.26 -0.61 9.86
N PHE A 250 1.64 -0.80 11.13
CA PHE A 250 2.21 0.26 11.96
C PHE A 250 3.57 0.76 11.44
N ASP A 251 4.47 -0.15 11.07
CA ASP A 251 5.79 0.22 10.54
C ASP A 251 5.65 0.87 9.16
N CYS A 252 4.78 0.34 8.29
CA CYS A 252 4.47 0.95 7.00
C CYS A 252 3.94 2.39 7.15
N GLU A 253 3.03 2.64 8.09
CA GLU A 253 2.52 3.98 8.40
C GLU A 253 3.63 4.90 8.90
N THR A 254 4.52 4.39 9.75
CA THR A 254 5.68 5.15 10.25
C THR A 254 6.63 5.54 9.12
N VAL A 255 6.98 4.61 8.23
CA VAL A 255 7.85 4.90 7.07
C VAL A 255 7.17 5.86 6.10
N THR A 256 5.86 5.73 5.89
CA THR A 256 5.08 6.65 5.05
C THR A 256 5.23 8.10 5.52
N VAL A 257 5.07 8.33 6.83
CA VAL A 257 5.23 9.66 7.43
C VAL A 257 6.67 10.16 7.32
N ARG A 258 7.67 9.28 7.45
CA ARG A 258 9.08 9.66 7.28
C ARG A 258 9.41 10.06 5.85
N LEU A 259 9.03 9.24 4.87
CA LEU A 259 9.30 9.52 3.45
C LEU A 259 8.61 10.81 2.97
N SER A 260 7.37 11.04 3.38
CA SER A 260 6.65 12.29 3.07
C SER A 260 7.25 13.55 3.70
N ARG A 261 8.18 13.39 4.66
CA ARG A 261 8.90 14.49 5.31
C ARG A 261 10.39 14.47 5.03
N ALA A 262 10.85 13.56 4.16
CA ALA A 262 12.26 13.40 3.85
C ALA A 262 12.78 14.70 3.21
N GLU A 263 13.89 15.22 3.73
CA GLU A 263 14.57 16.36 3.14
C GLU A 263 15.50 15.88 2.03
N CYS A 264 15.97 16.80 1.16
CA CYS A 264 16.91 16.44 0.09
C CYS A 264 18.19 15.75 0.60
N SER A 265 18.59 15.99 1.85
CA SER A 265 19.73 15.31 2.50
C SER A 265 19.48 13.83 2.78
N ASP A 266 18.23 13.42 2.92
CA ASP A 266 17.81 12.05 3.28
C ASP A 266 17.64 11.16 2.04
N LEU A 267 17.99 11.69 0.87
CA LEU A 267 17.76 11.07 -0.42
C LEU A 267 19.08 10.75 -1.13
N PRO A 268 19.18 9.60 -1.82
CA PRO A 268 20.35 9.23 -2.64
C PRO A 268 20.54 10.09 -3.91
N LEU A 269 20.56 11.43 -3.79
CA LEU A 269 20.65 12.35 -4.93
C LEU A 269 21.94 12.20 -5.72
N LYS A 270 23.05 11.85 -5.07
CA LYS A 270 24.33 11.60 -5.76
C LYS A 270 24.22 10.43 -6.74
N ILE A 271 23.60 9.33 -6.29
CA ILE A 271 23.36 8.13 -7.11
C ILE A 271 22.55 8.50 -8.36
N TRP A 272 21.51 9.32 -8.21
CA TRP A 272 20.71 9.79 -9.34
C TRP A 272 21.46 10.72 -10.28
N LYS A 273 22.23 11.68 -9.74
CA LYS A 273 23.04 12.59 -10.55
C LYS A 273 24.03 11.81 -11.43
N ASP A 274 24.74 10.85 -10.83
CA ASP A 274 25.71 10.01 -11.55
C ASP A 274 25.01 9.15 -12.63
N TYR A 275 23.84 8.58 -12.31
CA TYR A 275 23.05 7.81 -13.27
C TYR A 275 22.59 8.67 -14.46
N PHE A 276 21.98 9.83 -14.21
CA PHE A 276 21.46 10.70 -15.27
C PHE A 276 22.56 11.32 -16.12
N HIS A 277 23.71 11.66 -15.51
CA HIS A 277 24.86 12.21 -16.22
C HIS A 277 25.34 11.30 -17.36
N ASN A 278 25.28 9.98 -17.19
CA ASN A 278 25.64 9.00 -18.23
C ASN A 278 24.74 9.05 -19.49
N PHE A 279 23.62 9.77 -19.44
CA PHE A 279 22.66 9.91 -20.55
C PHE A 279 22.55 11.35 -21.06
N ASP A 280 23.47 12.23 -20.67
CA ASP A 280 23.39 13.69 -20.88
C ASP A 280 22.12 14.31 -20.27
N VAL A 281 21.55 13.68 -19.25
CA VAL A 281 20.35 14.16 -18.55
C VAL A 281 20.79 14.84 -17.27
N GLU A 282 20.22 16.01 -17.00
CA GLU A 282 20.51 16.74 -15.76
C GLU A 282 19.34 16.57 -14.78
N LEU A 283 19.63 16.19 -13.54
CA LEU A 283 18.64 16.22 -12.47
C LEU A 283 18.42 17.68 -12.06
N TYR A 284 17.18 18.17 -12.13
CA TYR A 284 16.88 19.56 -11.87
C TYR A 284 17.18 19.92 -10.39
N PRO A 285 18.05 20.90 -10.11
CA PRO A 285 18.45 21.24 -8.75
C PRO A 285 17.34 22.01 -8.02
N GLY A 286 16.72 21.40 -7.00
CA GLY A 286 15.67 22.01 -6.18
C GLY A 286 14.95 20.98 -5.28
N ARG A 287 13.77 21.34 -4.74
CA ARG A 287 12.81 20.43 -4.06
C ARG A 287 12.23 19.34 -4.99
N GLY A 288 12.94 18.96 -6.03
CA GLY A 288 12.37 18.13 -7.09
C GLY A 288 12.08 16.69 -6.64
N ALA A 289 12.77 16.24 -5.60
CA ALA A 289 12.74 14.87 -5.15
C ALA A 289 11.68 14.64 -4.06
N ASP A 290 10.40 14.72 -4.43
CA ASP A 290 9.30 14.47 -3.50
C ASP A 290 8.83 13.01 -3.55
N PHE A 291 8.14 12.58 -2.49
CA PHE A 291 7.45 11.31 -2.42
C PHE A 291 5.95 11.56 -2.40
N ALA A 292 5.21 10.85 -3.25
CA ALA A 292 3.75 10.78 -3.15
C ALA A 292 3.30 9.34 -2.99
N ILE A 293 2.34 9.12 -2.09
CA ILE A 293 1.55 7.91 -2.05
C ILE A 293 0.67 7.88 -3.32
N ALA A 294 0.40 6.69 -3.86
CA ALA A 294 -0.61 6.50 -4.89
C ALA A 294 -1.94 7.23 -4.52
N GLY A 295 -2.57 7.85 -5.50
CA GLY A 295 -3.76 8.70 -5.33
C GLY A 295 -3.44 10.19 -5.09
N PHE A 296 -2.26 10.52 -4.58
CA PHE A 296 -1.78 11.90 -4.41
C PHE A 296 -0.73 12.32 -5.46
N THR A 297 -0.29 11.39 -6.30
CA THR A 297 0.81 11.60 -7.26
C THR A 297 0.52 12.74 -8.24
N LYS A 298 -0.73 12.85 -8.72
CA LYS A 298 -1.16 13.91 -9.63
C LYS A 298 -1.07 15.31 -9.00
N HIS A 299 -1.38 15.41 -7.71
CA HIS A 299 -1.35 16.70 -7.00
C HIS A 299 0.10 17.20 -6.89
N ILE A 300 0.99 16.37 -6.33
CA ILE A 300 2.41 16.68 -6.16
C ILE A 300 3.10 16.92 -7.51
N HIS A 301 2.80 16.09 -8.52
CA HIS A 301 3.30 16.31 -9.89
C HIS A 301 2.97 17.70 -10.43
N ASN A 302 1.73 18.18 -10.22
CA ASN A 302 1.32 19.50 -10.70
C ASN A 302 1.99 20.64 -9.92
N GLU A 303 2.24 20.46 -8.63
CA GLU A 303 2.98 21.43 -7.80
C GLU A 303 4.42 21.54 -8.29
N ILE A 304 5.13 20.41 -8.41
CA ILE A 304 6.50 20.38 -8.95
C ILE A 304 6.54 21.04 -10.34
N LYS A 305 5.58 20.75 -11.23
CA LYS A 305 5.52 21.38 -12.56
C LYS A 305 5.35 22.89 -12.54
N ARG A 306 4.64 23.43 -11.54
CA ARG A 306 4.43 24.89 -11.41
C ARG A 306 5.70 25.60 -10.96
N ASP A 307 6.50 24.94 -10.14
CA ASP A 307 7.73 25.49 -9.57
C ASP A 307 8.92 25.38 -10.54
N LEU A 308 8.79 24.55 -11.57
CA LEU A 308 9.79 24.39 -12.63
C LEU A 308 9.70 25.50 -13.68
N PRO A 309 10.85 25.94 -14.25
CA PRO A 309 10.88 26.94 -15.30
C PRO A 309 10.21 26.43 -16.58
N LEU A 310 9.68 27.36 -17.37
CA LEU A 310 8.98 27.03 -18.61
C LEU A 310 9.94 26.53 -19.68
N ASP A 311 9.50 25.60 -20.55
CA ASP A 311 10.30 25.04 -21.64
C ASP A 311 10.95 26.11 -22.55
N LYS A 312 10.37 27.30 -22.65
CA LYS A 312 10.90 28.44 -23.43
C LYS A 312 12.18 29.07 -22.84
N GLU A 313 12.44 28.84 -21.56
CA GLU A 313 13.64 29.34 -20.87
C GLU A 313 14.84 28.42 -21.10
N LEU A 314 14.59 27.15 -21.43
CA LEU A 314 15.61 26.12 -21.71
C LEU A 314 16.15 26.21 -23.16
N SER A 315 15.44 26.90 -24.05
CA SER A 315 15.80 27.01 -25.47
C SER A 315 16.83 28.11 -25.78
N GLN A 316 17.37 28.78 -24.76
CA GLN A 316 18.53 29.64 -24.92
C GLN A 316 19.80 28.93 -24.44
N PRO A 317 20.60 28.33 -25.34
CA PRO A 317 22.02 28.30 -25.06
C PRO A 317 22.45 29.77 -24.94
N GLN A 318 23.02 30.16 -23.79
CA GLN A 318 23.80 31.40 -23.72
C GLN A 318 24.89 31.28 -24.79
N ARG A 319 24.65 31.88 -25.95
CA ARG A 319 25.72 32.06 -26.93
C ARG A 319 26.77 32.91 -26.21
N PRO A 320 28.05 32.52 -26.19
CA PRO A 320 29.08 33.45 -25.77
C PRO A 320 28.94 34.72 -26.63
N GLU A 321 28.86 35.89 -25.99
CA GLU A 321 28.63 37.22 -26.59
C GLU A 321 29.69 37.66 -27.63
N TYR A 322 30.57 36.77 -28.09
CA TYR A 322 31.72 37.10 -28.92
C TYR A 322 31.53 36.89 -30.43
N ILE A 323 30.29 36.67 -30.90
CA ILE A 323 29.96 36.76 -32.34
C ILE A 323 29.01 37.95 -32.58
N MET A 324 29.45 39.13 -32.14
CA MET A 324 29.22 40.35 -32.90
C MET A 324 30.55 40.76 -33.55
N ARG A 325 30.83 40.22 -34.74
CA ARG A 325 31.83 40.82 -35.63
C ARG A 325 31.11 41.65 -36.70
N ILE A 326 31.14 42.96 -36.44
CA ILE A 326 31.59 44.06 -37.30
C ILE A 326 30.98 44.13 -38.71
N LYS A 327 30.29 45.26 -38.98
CA LYS A 327 29.81 45.71 -40.30
C LYS A 327 30.93 45.87 -41.32
#